data_AF-A0A3D0KLT8-F1
#
_entry.id   AF-A0A3D0KLT8-F1
#
_cell.length_a   1.000
_cell.length_b   1.000
_cell.length_c   1.000
_cell.angle_alpha   90.00
_cell.angle_beta   90.00
_cell.angle_gamma   90.00
#
_symmetry.space_group_name_H-M   'P 1'
#
loop_
_entity.id
_entity.type
_entity.pdbx_description
1 polymer ?
#
loop_
_entity_poly.entity_id
_entity_poly.type
_entity_poly.pdbx_seq_one_letter_code
_entity_poly.pdbx_strand_id
1 'polypeptide(L)' 'MNYFEWSQEYSAEADKINKVITTLTVKCKKASRSEKKLLEARIRDYRQCYRECVEISDLLLQRHRGVA' A
#
# COMPACT_ATOMS: atom_id res chain seq x y z
N MET A 1 -4.20 -12.61 19.07
CA MET A 1 -3.65 -12.24 17.75
C MET A 1 -2.15 -12.10 17.89
N ASN A 2 -1.35 -12.82 17.11
CA ASN A 2 0.12 -12.84 17.23
C ASN A 2 0.81 -12.02 16.11
N TYR A 3 2.12 -11.80 16.22
CA TYR A 3 2.90 -11.03 15.23
C TYR A 3 2.74 -11.55 13.79
N PHE A 4 2.59 -12.86 13.59
CA PHE A 4 2.37 -13.43 12.26
C PHE A 4 0.98 -13.07 11.70
N GLU A 5 -0.07 -13.16 12.52
CA GLU A 5 -1.42 -12.77 12.09
C GLU A 5 -1.49 -11.29 11.71
N TRP A 6 -0.88 -10.39 12.50
CA TRP A 6 -0.79 -8.98 12.14
C TRP A 6 0.03 -8.75 10.87
N SER A 7 1.14 -9.49 10.67
CA SER A 7 1.91 -9.41 9.42
C SER A 7 1.04 -9.73 8.20
N GLN A 8 0.18 -10.75 8.29
CA GLN A 8 -0.75 -11.12 7.22
C GLN A 8 -1.82 -10.04 7.00
N GLU A 9 -2.35 -9.43 8.06
CA GLU A 9 -3.34 -8.34 7.93
C GLU A 9 -2.75 -7.12 7.20
N TYR A 10 -1.55 -6.69 7.56
CA TYR A 10 -0.87 -5.57 6.88
C TYR A 10 -0.49 -5.92 5.44
N SER A 11 -0.11 -7.17 5.16
CA SER A 11 0.13 -7.63 3.78
C SER A 11 -1.16 -7.59 2.95
N ALA A 12 -2.27 -8.07 3.51
CA ALA A 12 -3.57 -8.05 2.84
C ALA A 12 -4.07 -6.62 2.58
N GLU A 13 -3.81 -5.69 3.49
CA GLU A 13 -4.14 -4.28 3.30
C GLU A 13 -3.25 -3.63 2.24
N ALA A 14 -1.95 -3.93 2.21
CA ALA A 14 -1.05 -3.50 1.14
C ALA A 14 -1.55 -3.95 -0.25
N ASP A 15 -2.05 -5.17 -0.37
CA ASP A 15 -2.64 -5.67 -1.62
C ASP A 15 -3.88 -4.87 -2.04
N LYS A 16 -4.76 -4.52 -1.10
CA LYS A 16 -5.92 -3.67 -1.38
C LYS A 16 -5.48 -2.28 -1.85
N ILE A 17 -4.51 -1.67 -1.19
CA ILE A 17 -3.97 -0.36 -1.57
C ILE A 17 -3.35 -0.44 -2.97
N ASN A 18 -2.61 -1.51 -3.29
CA ASN A 18 -2.00 -1.69 -4.61
C ASN A 18 -3.06 -1.80 -5.73
N LYS A 19 -4.19 -2.47 -5.46
CA LYS A 19 -5.34 -2.50 -6.40
C LYS A 19 -5.92 -1.11 -6.63
N VAL A 20 -6.02 -0.29 -5.58
CA VAL A 20 -6.47 1.11 -5.69
C VAL A 20 -5.48 1.93 -6.52
N ILE A 21 -4.17 1.82 -6.24
CA ILE A 21 -3.11 2.51 -7.01
C ILE A 21 -3.19 2.13 -8.49
N THR A 22 -3.35 0.85 -8.80
CA THR A 22 -3.47 0.35 -10.18
C THR A 22 -4.69 0.96 -10.87
N THR A 23 -5.85 0.96 -10.19
CA THR A 23 -7.08 1.56 -10.69
C THR A 23 -6.93 3.06 -10.98
N LEU A 24 -6.34 3.80 -10.04
CA LEU A 24 -6.08 5.23 -10.20
C LEU A 24 -5.07 5.52 -11.31
N THR A 25 -4.05 4.68 -11.46
CA THR A 25 -3.04 4.81 -12.53
C THR A 25 -3.67 4.64 -13.90
N VAL A 26 -4.58 3.67 -14.07
CA VAL A 26 -5.34 3.50 -15.32
C VAL A 26 -6.25 4.71 -15.59
N LYS A 27 -6.94 5.22 -14.57
CA LYS A 27 -7.77 6.43 -14.69
C LYS A 27 -6.92 7.66 -15.08
N CYS A 28 -5.76 7.82 -14.45
CA CYS A 28 -4.82 8.93 -14.69
C CYS A 28 -4.33 8.99 -16.14
N LYS A 29 -4.15 7.84 -16.80
CA LYS A 29 -3.77 7.79 -18.23
C LYS A 29 -4.82 8.36 -19.18
N LYS A 30 -6.09 8.36 -18.79
CA LYS A 30 -7.23 8.83 -19.61
C LYS A 30 -7.78 10.19 -19.15
N ALA A 31 -7.24 10.75 -18.07
CA ALA A 31 -7.76 11.95 -17.43
C ALA A 31 -7.34 13.23 -18.15
N SER A 32 -8.13 14.29 -18.01
CA SER A 32 -7.75 15.63 -18.44
C SER A 32 -6.55 16.16 -17.64
N ARG A 33 -5.90 17.23 -18.12
CA ARG A 33 -4.68 17.78 -17.47
C ARG A 33 -4.91 18.22 -16.03
N SER A 34 -6.07 18.80 -15.72
CA SER A 34 -6.45 19.23 -14.37
C SER A 34 -6.69 18.04 -13.44
N GLU A 35 -7.43 17.04 -13.90
CA GLU A 35 -7.71 15.81 -13.15
C GLU A 35 -6.46 14.95 -12.92
N LYS A 36 -5.55 14.94 -13.90
CA LYS A 36 -4.30 14.19 -13.84
C LYS A 36 -3.48 14.60 -12.61
N LYS A 37 -3.34 15.90 -12.34
CA LYS A 37 -2.59 16.40 -11.17
C LYS A 37 -3.18 15.92 -9.84
N LEU A 38 -4.52 15.89 -9.74
CA LEU A 38 -5.23 15.40 -8.55
C LEU A 38 -5.05 13.89 -8.38
N LEU A 39 -5.16 13.13 -9.48
CA LEU A 39 -4.96 11.69 -9.47
C LEU A 39 -3.51 11.32 -9.12
N GLU A 40 -2.53 12.03 -9.66
CA GLU A 40 -1.10 11.83 -9.34
C GLU A 40 -0.81 12.09 -7.86
N ALA A 41 -1.37 13.16 -7.28
CA ALA A 41 -1.24 13.43 -5.86
C ALA A 41 -1.83 12.29 -5.02
N ARG A 42 -3.04 11.85 -5.35
CA ARG A 42 -3.72 10.76 -4.64
C ARG A 42 -2.98 9.42 -4.79
N ILE A 43 -2.43 9.12 -5.97
CA ILE A 43 -1.60 7.93 -6.21
C ILE A 43 -0.35 7.97 -5.32
N ARG A 44 0.29 9.14 -5.18
CA ARG A 44 1.46 9.31 -4.31
C ARG A 44 1.12 9.03 -2.85
N ASP A 45 -0.01 9.52 -2.37
CA ASP A 45 -0.44 9.30 -0.99
C ASP A 45 -0.72 7.82 -0.73
N TYR A 46 -1.46 7.15 -1.63
CA TYR A 46 -1.66 5.69 -1.53
C TYR A 46 -0.36 4.89 -1.61
N ARG A 47 0.63 5.33 -2.42
CA ARG A 47 1.95 4.69 -2.46
C ARG A 47 2.71 4.82 -1.14
N GLN A 48 2.51 5.91 -0.39
CA GLN A 48 3.07 6.05 0.94
C GLN A 48 2.43 5.04 1.90
N CYS A 49 1.10 4.98 1.96
CA CYS A 49 0.39 3.99 2.80
C CYS A 49 0.76 2.55 2.43
N TYR A 50 0.89 2.24 1.14
CA TYR A 50 1.34 0.92 0.68
C TYR A 50 2.70 0.55 1.26
N ARG A 51 3.68 1.46 1.20
CA ARG A 51 5.02 1.23 1.75
C ARG A 51 4.98 0.99 3.25
N GLU A 52 4.23 1.82 3.97
CA GLU A 52 4.06 1.68 5.42
C GLU A 52 3.45 0.31 5.78
N CYS A 53 2.43 -0.16 5.05
CA CYS A 53 1.87 -1.48 5.27
C CYS A 53 2.87 -2.61 5.01
N VAL A 54 3.66 -2.52 3.94
CA VAL A 54 4.70 -3.52 3.62
C VAL A 54 5.79 -3.53 4.70
N GLU A 55 6.28 -2.36 5.11
CA GLU A 55 7.30 -2.23 6.15
C GLU A 55 6.82 -2.81 7.49
N ILE A 56 5.60 -2.47 7.90
CA ILE A 56 5.02 -3.02 9.13
C ILE A 56 4.83 -4.54 9.03
N SER A 57 4.31 -5.03 7.90
CA SER A 57 4.13 -6.46 7.67
C SER A 57 5.45 -7.22 7.80
N ASP A 58 6.54 -6.69 7.23
CA ASP A 58 7.87 -7.30 7.29
C ASP A 58 8.45 -7.24 8.71
N LEU A 59 8.38 -6.09 9.39
CA LEU A 59 8.83 -5.97 10.78
C LEU A 59 8.13 -6.96 11.72
N LEU A 60 6.82 -7.14 11.55
CA LEU A 60 6.03 -8.11 12.32
C LEU A 60 6.45 -9.56 12.01
N LEU A 61 6.75 -9.87 10.74
CA LEU A 61 7.24 -11.19 10.36
C LEU A 61 8.63 -11.48 10.92
N GLN A 62 9.53 -10.48 10.90
CA GLN A 62 10.86 -10.60 11.50
C GLN A 62 10.77 -10.80 13.02
N ARG A 63 9.89 -10.05 13.71
CA ARG A 63 9.58 -10.23 15.14
C ARG A 63 9.08 -11.65 15.43
N HIS A 64 8.16 -12.16 14.62
CA HIS A 64 7.65 -13.53 14.77
C HIS A 64 8.76 -14.58 14.62
N ARG A 65 9.69 -14.36 13.69
CA ARG A 65 10.85 -15.24 13.45
C ARG A 65 11.97 -15.10 14.48
N GLY A 66 11.87 -14.14 15.40
CA GLY A 66 12.93 -13.86 16.38
C GLY A 66 14.17 -13.19 15.78
N VAL A 67 14.01 -12.46 14.67
CA VAL A 67 15.12 -11.85 13.90
C VAL A 67 15.20 -10.32 14.13
N ALA A 68 14.23 -9.73 14.84
CA ALA A 68 14.11 -8.28 15.08
C ALA A 68 14.35 -7.88 16.54
#